data_AF-A0A5J6QNS3-F1
#
_entry.id   AF-A0A5J6QNS3-F1
#
_cell.length_a   1.000
_cell.length_b   1.000
_cell.length_c   1.000
_cell.angle_alpha   90.00
_cell.angle_beta   90.00
_cell.angle_gamma   90.00
#
_symmetry.space_group_name_H-M   'P 1'
#
loop_
_entity.id
_entity.type
_entity.pdbx_description
1 polymer ?
#
loop_
_entity_poly.entity_id
_entity_poly.type
_entity_poly.pdbx_seq_one_letter_code
_entity_poly.pdbx_strand_id
1 'polypeptide(L)'
;MRHRNFFPTLFLAFCAAAALPAYASGSPNNGASGAFLEAAALQLEYGEVELAGDTLERALRIEPNNPAILHQLGQVRFQQGQYAQAVALAMRSNARTRNDADLRSRNLQLIQSARQAMGPGVAGGSEAEVEVDEQAEVRVGLDQYVPARHAAGVSAGGVESY
;
A
#
# COMPACT_ATOMS: atom_id res chain seq x y z
N MET A 1 -18.86 8.24 -70.77
CA MET A 1 -17.76 7.30 -71.10
C MET A 1 -16.42 7.98 -70.92
N ARG A 2 -15.64 7.63 -69.88
CA ARG A 2 -14.18 7.84 -69.83
C ARG A 2 -13.56 6.90 -68.79
N HIS A 3 -12.88 5.88 -69.29
CA HIS A 3 -11.95 5.02 -68.56
C HIS A 3 -10.69 5.78 -68.14
N ARG A 4 -10.14 5.49 -66.95
CA ARG A 4 -8.70 5.28 -66.69
C ARG A 4 -8.51 4.81 -65.23
N ASN A 5 -8.27 3.52 -65.00
CA ASN A 5 -6.97 2.86 -64.71
C ASN A 5 -6.43 3.18 -63.30
N PHE A 6 -6.54 2.25 -62.33
CA PHE A 6 -5.64 1.11 -62.02
C PHE A 6 -4.27 1.55 -61.47
N PHE A 7 -4.19 1.66 -60.13
CA PHE A 7 -2.94 1.75 -59.37
C PHE A 7 -2.99 0.71 -58.23
N PRO A 8 -2.35 -0.46 -58.36
CA PRO A 8 -2.24 -1.41 -57.27
C PRO A 8 -0.95 -1.09 -56.49
N THR A 9 -1.05 -0.33 -55.40
CA THR A 9 0.05 -0.24 -54.43
C THR A 9 -0.18 -1.24 -53.31
N LEU A 10 0.12 -2.50 -53.61
CA LEU A 10 0.38 -3.54 -52.63
C LEU A 10 1.70 -3.20 -51.93
N PHE A 11 1.64 -2.46 -50.83
CA PHE A 11 2.78 -2.33 -49.91
C PHE A 11 2.69 -3.46 -48.87
N LEU A 12 3.57 -4.44 -49.04
CA LEU A 12 3.89 -5.46 -48.05
C LEU A 12 4.40 -4.77 -46.77
N ALA A 13 3.53 -4.65 -45.77
CA ALA A 13 3.92 -4.29 -44.42
C ALA A 13 4.56 -5.52 -43.74
N PHE A 14 5.86 -5.67 -43.93
CA PHE A 14 6.73 -6.49 -43.08
C PHE A 14 6.97 -5.70 -41.80
N CYS A 15 6.18 -5.94 -40.76
CA CYS A 15 6.44 -5.38 -39.43
C CYS A 15 7.07 -6.46 -38.54
N ALA A 16 8.30 -6.17 -38.14
CA ALA A 16 9.18 -7.02 -37.35
C ALA A 16 8.58 -7.36 -35.97
N ALA A 17 8.93 -8.56 -35.50
CA ALA A 17 8.67 -9.05 -34.16
C ALA A 17 9.14 -8.04 -33.10
N ALA A 18 8.18 -7.39 -32.43
CA ALA A 18 8.43 -6.75 -31.16
C ALA A 18 8.38 -7.82 -30.07
N ALA A 19 9.53 -8.02 -29.42
CA ALA A 19 9.69 -8.84 -28.25
C ALA A 19 8.62 -8.49 -27.20
N LEU A 20 7.84 -9.49 -26.79
CA LEU A 20 6.97 -9.35 -25.63
C LEU A 20 7.87 -9.15 -24.40
N PRO A 21 7.72 -8.07 -23.62
CA PRO A 21 8.29 -8.06 -22.28
C PRO A 21 7.63 -9.20 -21.50
N ALA A 22 8.45 -10.12 -21.01
CA ALA A 22 8.02 -11.13 -20.06
C ALA A 22 7.61 -10.40 -18.76
N TYR A 23 6.36 -9.95 -18.68
CA TYR A 23 5.82 -9.43 -17.44
C TYR A 23 5.41 -10.62 -16.55
N ALA A 24 5.91 -10.54 -15.32
CA ALA A 24 5.38 -11.19 -14.13
C ALA A 24 5.31 -12.72 -14.12
N SER A 25 6.42 -13.33 -13.70
CA SER A 25 6.35 -14.53 -12.87
C SER A 25 5.89 -14.15 -11.45
N GLY A 26 4.63 -13.73 -11.31
CA GLY A 26 3.93 -13.70 -10.05
C GLY A 26 3.00 -14.90 -10.03
N SER A 27 3.12 -15.80 -9.06
CA SER A 27 2.21 -16.93 -8.93
C SER A 27 0.77 -16.44 -9.03
N PRO A 28 -0.05 -16.94 -9.98
CA PRO A 28 -1.44 -16.57 -10.03
C PRO A 28 -2.08 -17.11 -8.75
N ASN A 29 -2.33 -16.21 -7.81
CA ASN A 29 -3.29 -16.46 -6.75
C ASN A 29 -4.65 -16.60 -7.46
N ASN A 30 -4.99 -17.84 -7.84
CA ASN A 30 -6.25 -18.24 -8.49
C ASN A 30 -7.44 -18.14 -7.51
N GLY A 31 -7.59 -16.99 -6.85
CA GLY A 31 -8.72 -16.61 -6.01
C GLY A 31 -9.33 -15.30 -6.53
N ALA A 32 -10.54 -14.97 -6.06
CA ALA A 32 -11.21 -13.71 -6.40
C ALA A 32 -10.30 -12.48 -6.18
N SER A 33 -9.41 -12.54 -5.19
CA SER A 33 -8.37 -11.55 -4.88
C SER A 33 -7.35 -11.30 -6.01
N GLY A 34 -7.03 -12.30 -6.84
CA GLY A 34 -6.03 -12.17 -7.90
C GLY A 34 -6.45 -11.15 -8.95
N ALA A 35 -7.71 -11.21 -9.38
CA ALA A 35 -8.27 -10.27 -10.35
C ALA A 35 -8.31 -8.83 -9.82
N PHE A 36 -8.59 -8.62 -8.53
CA PHE A 36 -8.55 -7.28 -7.94
C PHE A 36 -7.13 -6.72 -7.87
N LEU A 37 -6.13 -7.56 -7.54
CA LEU A 37 -4.73 -7.14 -7.50
C LEU A 37 -4.22 -6.75 -8.89
N GLU A 38 -4.59 -7.51 -9.91
CA GLU A 38 -4.25 -7.22 -11.30
C GLU A 38 -4.94 -5.94 -11.81
N ALA A 39 -6.25 -5.79 -11.54
CA ALA A 39 -6.99 -4.59 -11.89
C ALA A 39 -6.41 -3.33 -11.23
N ALA A 40 -6.10 -3.40 -9.93
CA ALA A 40 -5.49 -2.28 -9.21
C ALA A 40 -4.09 -1.95 -9.74
N ALA A 41 -3.29 -2.95 -10.13
CA ALA A 41 -1.97 -2.73 -10.73
C ALA A 41 -2.08 -1.98 -12.06
N LEU A 42 -3.02 -2.36 -12.93
CA LEU A 42 -3.28 -1.66 -14.19
C LEU A 42 -3.76 -0.22 -13.94
N GLN A 43 -4.69 -0.02 -13.00
CA GLN A 43 -5.18 1.32 -12.64
C GLN A 43 -4.04 2.22 -12.17
N LEU A 44 -3.12 1.68 -11.35
CA LEU A 44 -1.92 2.42 -10.94
C LEU A 44 -0.99 2.75 -12.11
N GLU A 45 -0.82 1.84 -13.07
CA GLU A 45 -0.03 2.10 -14.29
C GLU A 45 -0.63 3.24 -15.13
N TYR A 46 -1.96 3.37 -15.16
CA TYR A 46 -2.67 4.47 -15.81
C TYR A 46 -2.80 5.74 -14.95
N GLY A 47 -2.25 5.75 -13.73
CA GLY A 47 -2.33 6.88 -12.81
C GLY A 47 -3.70 7.06 -12.14
N GLU A 48 -4.58 6.07 -12.24
CA GLU A 48 -5.92 6.04 -11.63
C GLU A 48 -5.84 5.63 -10.14
N VAL A 49 -5.09 6.39 -9.35
CA VAL A 49 -4.75 6.05 -7.96
C VAL A 49 -5.99 5.88 -7.06
N GLU A 50 -7.00 6.74 -7.23
CA GLU A 50 -8.26 6.65 -6.46
C GLU A 50 -9.02 5.36 -6.79
N LEU A 51 -9.12 5.01 -8.08
CA LEU A 51 -9.83 3.81 -8.53
C LEU A 51 -9.12 2.53 -8.06
N ALA A 52 -7.79 2.54 -8.02
CA ALA A 52 -6.99 1.47 -7.43
C ALA A 52 -7.31 1.28 -5.94
N GLY A 53 -7.48 2.39 -5.20
CA GLY A 53 -7.93 2.37 -3.81
C GLY A 53 -9.27 1.66 -3.64
N ASP A 54 -10.29 2.10 -4.38
CA ASP A 54 -11.64 1.52 -4.33
C ASP A 54 -11.64 0.02 -4.68
N THR A 55 -10.88 -0.35 -5.71
CA THR A 55 -10.74 -1.74 -6.16
C THR A 55 -10.12 -2.61 -5.06
N LEU A 56 -9.09 -2.13 -4.39
CA LEU A 56 -8.41 -2.85 -3.31
C LEU A 56 -9.22 -2.88 -2.01
N GLU A 57 -10.00 -1.85 -1.69
CA GLU A 57 -10.91 -1.87 -0.55
C GLU A 57 -12.01 -2.92 -0.72
N ARG A 58 -12.55 -3.04 -1.94
CA ARG A 58 -13.48 -4.13 -2.27
C ARG A 58 -12.82 -5.49 -2.12
N ALA A 59 -11.58 -5.63 -2.58
CA ALA A 59 -10.82 -6.86 -2.42
C ALA A 59 -10.61 -7.19 -0.94
N LEU A 60 -10.30 -6.19 -0.12
CA LEU A 60 -10.08 -6.33 1.32
C LEU A 60 -11.37 -6.74 2.05
N ARG A 61 -12.55 -6.29 1.62
CA ARG A 61 -13.83 -6.78 2.16
C ARG A 61 -14.07 -8.27 1.90
N ILE A 62 -13.52 -8.81 0.82
CA ILE A 62 -13.62 -10.24 0.48
C ILE A 62 -12.57 -11.05 1.24
N GLU A 63 -11.33 -10.54 1.31
CA GLU A 63 -10.21 -11.17 2.01
C GLU A 63 -9.51 -10.19 2.99
N PRO A 64 -10.07 -9.97 4.20
CA PRO A 64 -9.61 -8.94 5.14
C PRO A 64 -8.17 -9.05 5.63
N ASN A 65 -7.60 -10.26 5.53
CA ASN A 65 -6.28 -10.59 6.04
C ASN A 65 -5.29 -11.01 4.95
N ASN A 66 -5.63 -10.79 3.67
CA ASN A 66 -4.69 -11.10 2.59
C ASN A 66 -3.52 -10.11 2.60
N PRO A 67 -2.28 -10.58 2.85
CA PRO A 67 -1.13 -9.70 3.00
C PRO A 67 -0.76 -8.98 1.69
N ALA A 68 -1.06 -9.55 0.51
CA ALA A 68 -0.81 -8.90 -0.77
C ALA A 68 -1.75 -7.71 -1.00
N ILE A 69 -3.04 -7.85 -0.67
CA ILE A 69 -4.02 -6.75 -0.75
C ILE A 69 -3.63 -5.62 0.21
N LEU A 70 -3.29 -5.97 1.46
CA LEU A 70 -2.84 -5.00 2.46
C LEU A 70 -1.61 -4.22 1.98
N HIS A 71 -0.64 -4.89 1.36
CA HIS A 71 0.54 -4.25 0.80
C HIS A 71 0.20 -3.28 -0.34
N GLN A 72 -0.61 -3.74 -1.32
CA GLN A 72 -1.00 -2.91 -2.47
C GLN A 72 -1.81 -1.69 -2.03
N LEU A 73 -2.76 -1.85 -1.09
CA LEU A 73 -3.51 -0.71 -0.56
C LEU A 73 -2.57 0.26 0.17
N GLY A 74 -1.56 -0.26 0.88
CA GLY A 74 -0.52 0.57 1.48
C GLY A 74 0.27 1.39 0.44
N GLN A 75 0.58 0.82 -0.72
CA GLN A 75 1.22 1.56 -1.82
C GLN A 75 0.32 2.66 -2.38
N VAL A 76 -0.97 2.38 -2.58
CA VAL A 76 -1.95 3.39 -3.01
C VAL A 76 -1.99 4.55 -2.01
N ARG A 77 -2.12 4.24 -0.72
CA ARG A 77 -2.13 5.25 0.36
C ARG A 77 -0.85 6.07 0.40
N PHE A 78 0.30 5.46 0.12
CA PHE A 78 1.55 6.19 -0.01
C PHE A 78 1.53 7.18 -1.18
N GLN A 79 1.02 6.78 -2.35
CA GLN A 79 0.89 7.67 -3.52
C GLN A 79 -0.09 8.83 -3.26
N GLN A 80 -1.13 8.58 -2.46
CA GLN A 80 -2.09 9.60 -2.03
C GLN A 80 -1.55 10.56 -0.96
N GLY A 81 -0.30 10.39 -0.51
CA GLY A 81 0.28 11.17 0.60
C GLY A 81 -0.21 10.77 1.99
N GLN A 82 -1.00 9.70 2.09
CA GLN A 82 -1.55 9.17 3.34
C GLN A 82 -0.54 8.23 4.01
N TYR A 83 0.64 8.79 4.32
CA TYR A 83 1.80 8.03 4.77
C TYR A 83 1.58 7.23 6.06
N ALA A 84 0.79 7.75 7.02
CA ALA A 84 0.46 7.03 8.24
C ALA A 84 -0.35 5.75 7.96
N GLN A 85 -1.31 5.83 7.04
CA GLN A 85 -2.10 4.67 6.62
C GLN A 85 -1.23 3.64 5.89
N ALA A 86 -0.33 4.11 5.02
CA ALA A 86 0.62 3.24 4.31
C ALA A 86 1.48 2.42 5.29
N VAL A 87 1.98 3.04 6.36
CA VAL A 87 2.73 2.34 7.42
C VAL A 87 1.86 1.29 8.11
N ALA A 88 0.65 1.67 8.53
CA ALA A 88 -0.25 0.77 9.24
C ALA A 88 -0.61 -0.47 8.40
N LEU A 89 -0.93 -0.28 7.12
CA LEU A 89 -1.27 -1.35 6.18
C LEU A 89 -0.08 -2.28 5.92
N ALA A 90 1.12 -1.73 5.72
CA ALA A 90 2.33 -2.53 5.53
C ALA A 90 2.70 -3.35 6.78
N MET A 91 2.50 -2.78 7.98
CA MET A 91 2.68 -3.50 9.24
C MET A 91 1.67 -4.64 9.40
N ARG A 92 0.40 -4.40 9.08
CA ARG A 92 -0.65 -5.43 9.07
C ARG A 92 -0.34 -6.52 8.05
N SER A 93 0.14 -6.18 6.86
CA SER A 93 0.58 -7.13 5.85
C SER A 93 1.68 -8.05 6.42
N ASN A 94 2.74 -7.49 7.01
CA ASN A 94 3.81 -8.26 7.65
C ASN A 94 3.30 -9.22 8.75
N ALA A 95 2.32 -8.80 9.55
CA ALA A 95 1.74 -9.64 10.59
C ALA A 95 0.95 -10.84 10.04
N ARG A 96 0.47 -10.78 8.79
CA ARG A 96 -0.27 -11.86 8.12
C ARG A 96 0.60 -12.68 7.16
N THR A 97 1.81 -12.22 6.85
CA THR A 97 2.79 -12.95 6.05
C THR A 97 3.47 -14.06 6.85
N ARG A 98 3.38 -15.32 6.41
CA ARG A 98 4.13 -16.45 7.03
C ARG A 98 5.51 -16.68 6.44
N ASN A 99 5.59 -16.94 5.13
CA ASN A 99 6.82 -17.39 4.48
C ASN A 99 7.04 -16.69 3.12
N ASP A 100 6.82 -15.38 3.08
CA ASP A 100 7.10 -14.55 1.91
C ASP A 100 8.13 -13.50 2.32
N ALA A 101 9.41 -13.75 2.02
CA ALA A 101 10.50 -12.85 2.35
C ALA A 101 10.48 -11.59 1.47
N ASP A 102 10.07 -11.73 0.21
CA ASP A 102 10.02 -10.65 -0.76
C ASP A 102 8.92 -9.65 -0.40
N LEU A 103 7.74 -10.13 -0.01
CA LEU A 103 6.66 -9.27 0.50
C LEU A 103 7.07 -8.54 1.78
N ARG A 104 7.75 -9.20 2.70
CA ARG A 104 8.29 -8.53 3.90
C ARG A 104 9.30 -7.45 3.56
N SER A 105 10.18 -7.71 2.60
CA SER A 105 11.16 -6.72 2.11
C SER A 105 10.45 -5.50 1.51
N ARG A 106 9.46 -5.72 0.63
CA ARG A 106 8.67 -4.64 0.02
C ARG A 106 7.87 -3.84 1.07
N ASN A 107 7.29 -4.50 2.07
CA ASN A 107 6.62 -3.83 3.18
C ASN A 107 7.59 -2.98 4.00
N LEU A 108 8.78 -3.47 4.28
CA LEU A 108 9.81 -2.70 5.00
C LEU A 108 10.21 -1.45 4.22
N GLN A 109 10.43 -1.58 2.91
CA GLN A 109 10.71 -0.45 2.03
C GLN A 109 9.57 0.58 2.08
N LEU A 110 8.32 0.14 1.95
CA LEU A 110 7.14 1.01 2.02
C LEU A 110 7.06 1.76 3.36
N ILE A 111 7.28 1.07 4.48
CA ILE A 111 7.29 1.69 5.82
C ILE A 111 8.38 2.76 5.93
N GLN A 112 9.59 2.46 5.45
CA GLN A 112 10.72 3.39 5.48
C GLN A 112 10.44 4.62 4.63
N SER A 113 10.00 4.44 3.39
CA SER A 113 9.64 5.52 2.48
C SER A 113 8.52 6.40 3.05
N ALA A 114 7.47 5.79 3.61
CA ALA A 114 6.36 6.53 4.22
C ALA A 114 6.81 7.35 5.45
N ARG A 115 7.68 6.80 6.29
CA ARG A 115 8.24 7.53 7.44
C ARG A 115 9.15 8.68 7.03
N GLN A 116 9.97 8.47 6.00
CA GLN A 116 10.79 9.54 5.43
C GLN A 116 9.94 10.67 4.87
N ALA A 117 8.85 10.33 4.17
CA ALA A 117 7.93 11.31 3.60
C ALA A 117 7.12 12.09 4.65
N MET A 118 6.81 11.48 5.80
CA MET A 118 6.24 12.21 6.96
C MET A 118 7.21 13.24 7.55
N GLY A 119 8.51 12.96 7.52
CA GLY A 119 9.52 13.81 8.17
C GLY A 119 9.58 13.63 9.70
N PRO A 120 10.61 14.20 10.35
CA PRO A 120 10.80 14.10 11.79
C PRO A 120 9.76 14.96 12.53
N GLY A 121 8.81 14.31 13.23
CA GLY A 121 7.85 15.00 14.09
C GLY A 121 6.40 14.50 13.98
N VAL A 122 6.08 13.77 12.91
CA VAL A 122 4.78 13.10 12.78
C VAL A 122 4.88 11.76 13.48
N ALA A 123 4.76 11.76 14.80
CA ALA A 123 4.69 10.54 15.58
C ALA A 123 3.54 9.69 15.03
N GLY A 124 3.87 8.47 14.59
CA GLY A 124 2.95 7.53 13.96
C GLY A 124 1.81 7.19 14.90
N GLY A 125 0.70 7.90 14.76
CA GLY A 125 -0.44 7.80 15.65
C GLY A 125 -1.32 9.04 15.61
N SER A 126 -1.75 9.48 14.43
CA SER A 126 -3.02 10.20 14.33
C SER A 126 -3.97 9.26 13.62
N GLU A 127 -4.65 8.46 14.44
CA GLU A 127 -5.89 7.73 14.18
C GLU A 127 -6.21 7.62 12.68
N ALA A 128 -5.46 6.77 11.99
CA ALA A 128 -6.02 6.15 10.81
C ALA A 128 -7.09 5.22 11.35
N GLU A 129 -8.29 5.75 11.54
CA GLU A 129 -9.56 5.02 11.50
C GLU A 129 -9.61 4.33 10.14
N VAL A 130 -8.78 3.31 9.98
CA VAL A 130 -9.11 2.24 9.08
C VAL A 130 -10.19 1.53 9.86
N GLU A 131 -11.44 1.89 9.60
CA GLU A 131 -12.60 1.13 10.03
C GLU A 131 -12.44 -0.28 9.44
N VAL A 132 -11.71 -1.11 10.17
CA VAL A 132 -11.51 -2.51 9.90
C VAL A 132 -12.09 -3.21 11.09
N ASP A 133 -13.32 -3.65 10.87
CA ASP A 133 -13.92 -4.86 11.40
C ASP A 133 -13.36 -5.32 12.76
N GLU A 134 -14.21 -5.16 13.78
CA GLU A 134 -14.12 -5.48 15.21
C GLU A 134 -13.43 -6.82 15.56
N GLN A 135 -13.17 -7.68 14.58
CA GLN A 135 -12.59 -9.01 14.73
C GLN A 135 -11.05 -9.04 14.74
N ALA A 136 -10.36 -7.93 14.44
CA ALA A 136 -8.90 -7.90 14.43
C ALA A 136 -8.24 -7.49 15.77
N GLU A 137 -9.01 -6.99 16.74
CA GLU A 137 -8.48 -6.43 18.00
C GLU A 137 -8.08 -7.46 19.07
N VAL A 138 -8.29 -8.75 18.87
CA VAL A 138 -8.18 -9.67 20.02
C VAL A 138 -6.74 -9.97 20.48
N ARG A 139 -5.66 -9.65 19.73
CA ARG A 139 -4.28 -9.98 20.19
C ARG A 139 -3.16 -9.02 19.76
N VAL A 140 -3.25 -7.74 20.09
CA VAL A 140 -2.04 -6.90 20.24
C VAL A 140 -1.87 -6.51 21.70
N GLY A 141 -1.60 -7.51 22.53
CA GLY A 141 -1.00 -7.29 23.84
C GLY A 141 0.45 -6.88 23.63
N LEU A 142 0.71 -5.57 23.60
CA LEU A 142 2.04 -5.01 23.83
C LEU A 142 1.95 -4.13 25.08
N ASP A 143 2.08 -4.78 26.23
CA ASP A 143 2.49 -4.17 27.49
C ASP A 143 3.87 -3.50 27.32
N GLN A 144 3.89 -2.28 26.78
CA GLN A 144 4.99 -1.35 27.04
C GLN A 144 4.58 0.10 26.74
N TYR A 145 3.64 0.63 27.52
CA TYR A 145 3.50 2.08 27.66
C TYR A 145 4.66 2.59 28.51
N VAL A 146 5.65 3.22 27.88
CA VAL A 146 6.72 3.97 28.58
C VAL A 146 6.37 5.46 28.49
N PRO A 147 5.84 6.10 29.56
CA PRO A 147 5.59 7.53 29.51
C PRO A 147 6.90 8.29 29.71
N ALA A 148 7.25 9.10 28.72
CA ALA A 148 8.27 10.11 28.84
C ALA A 148 7.64 11.47 29.19
N ARG A 149 7.96 11.91 30.42
CA ARG A 149 8.32 13.29 30.82
C ARG A 149 7.22 14.34 31.00
N HIS A 150 7.18 14.88 32.22
CA HIS A 150 7.27 16.33 32.40
C HIS A 150 8.27 16.67 33.51
N ALA A 151 9.39 17.27 33.09
CA ALA A 151 10.22 18.09 33.96
C ALA A 151 9.62 19.50 33.97
N ALA A 152 9.29 20.00 35.16
CA ALA A 152 9.16 21.42 35.45
C ALA A 152 9.61 21.61 36.90
N GLY A 153 10.76 22.26 37.09
CA GLY A 153 11.22 22.68 38.40
C GLY A 153 10.45 23.92 38.88
N VAL A 154 10.53 24.18 40.19
CA VAL A 154 10.89 25.47 40.81
C VAL A 154 10.57 25.40 42.32
N SER A 155 11.64 25.39 43.11
CA SER A 155 11.89 26.13 44.36
C SER A 155 10.71 26.80 45.09
N ALA A 156 10.50 26.40 46.35
CA ALA A 156 10.30 27.22 47.58
C ALA A 156 9.88 26.24 48.69
N GLY A 157 10.57 26.09 49.82
CA GLY A 157 10.97 27.14 50.75
C GLY A 157 9.81 27.42 51.71
N GLY A 158 9.70 26.68 52.81
CA GLY A 158 8.63 26.85 53.80
C GLY A 158 8.74 25.93 55.01
N VAL A 159 9.32 26.47 56.07
CA VAL A 159 9.41 25.98 57.46
C VAL A 159 8.08 26.18 58.17
N GLU A 160 7.66 25.22 59.00
CA GLU A 160 6.87 25.33 60.25
C GLU A 160 6.59 23.88 60.72
N SER A 161 7.14 23.32 61.81
CA SER A 161 7.08 23.64 63.24
C SER A 161 5.65 23.78 63.80
N TYR A 162 5.06 22.67 64.26
CA TYR A 162 4.75 22.37 65.66
C TYR A 162 4.18 20.96 65.80
#